data_AF-A0A3E2VTZ2-F1
#
_entry.id   AF-A0A3E2VTZ2-F1
#
_cell.length_a   1.000
_cell.length_b   1.000
_cell.length_c   1.000
_cell.angle_alpha   90.00
_cell.angle_beta   90.00
_cell.angle_gamma   90.00
#
_symmetry.space_group_name_H-M   'P 1'
#
loop_
_entity.id
_entity.type
_entity.pdbx_description
1 polymer ?
#
loop_
_entity_poly.entity_id
_entity_poly.type
_entity_poly.pdbx_seq_one_letter_code
_entity_poly.pdbx_strand_id
1 'polypeptide(L)'
;METRVAVIGIIVENTESAEKINSILHEYAQYILGRMGVPYQKRKISVISIIMDAPQPVISALSGKLGKLEGVSTKALYSNVMEKTDG
;
A
#
# COMPACT_ATOMS: atom_id res chain seq x y z
N MET A 1 -2.25 -18.95 8.93
CA MET A 1 -1.11 -18.15 8.43
C MET A 1 -1.01 -16.93 9.34
N GLU A 2 0.18 -16.56 9.80
CA GLU A 2 0.32 -15.36 10.63
C GLU A 2 0.14 -14.10 9.77
N THR A 3 -0.77 -13.22 10.19
CA THR A 3 -0.99 -11.91 9.57
C THR A 3 -0.46 -10.81 10.47
N ARG A 4 -0.21 -9.65 9.87
CA ARG A 4 0.34 -8.49 10.57
C ARG A 4 -0.27 -7.23 10.00
N VAL A 5 -0.64 -6.31 10.89
CA VAL A 5 -1.09 -4.99 10.48
C VAL A 5 0.10 -4.18 9.96
N ALA A 6 -0.06 -3.54 8.80
CA ALA A 6 0.94 -2.65 8.22
C ALA A 6 0.31 -1.40 7.60
N VAL A 7 1.12 -0.35 7.51
CA VAL A 7 0.81 0.86 6.75
C VAL A 7 1.78 0.97 5.60
N ILE A 8 1.27 1.05 4.37
CA ILE A 8 2.06 1.33 3.17
C ILE A 8 1.85 2.79 2.79
N GLY A 9 2.90 3.58 2.91
CA GLY A 9 2.96 4.94 2.34
C GLY A 9 3.36 4.88 0.88
N ILE A 10 2.64 5.61 0.03
CA ILE A 10 2.84 5.70 -1.41
C ILE A 10 2.91 7.18 -1.78
N ILE A 11 3.97 7.59 -2.48
CA ILE A 11 4.11 8.93 -3.06
C ILE A 11 4.05 8.78 -4.57
N VAL A 12 3.18 9.58 -5.20
CA VAL A 12 2.90 9.54 -6.65
C VAL A 12 3.27 10.89 -7.25
N GLU A 13 4.28 10.89 -8.12
CA GLU A 13 4.77 12.06 -8.86
C GLU A 13 4.24 12.08 -10.30
N ASN A 14 3.89 10.92 -10.85
CA ASN A 14 3.24 10.80 -12.16
C ASN A 14 1.77 10.41 -12.01
N THR A 15 0.85 11.29 -12.41
CA THR A 15 -0.59 11.05 -12.34
C THR A 15 -1.07 9.95 -13.29
N GLU A 16 -0.34 9.64 -14.36
CA GLU A 16 -0.66 8.53 -15.27
C GLU A 16 -0.53 7.16 -14.57
N SER A 17 0.23 7.08 -13.48
CA SER A 17 0.36 5.88 -12.67
C SER A 17 -0.89 5.61 -11.81
N ALA A 18 -1.84 6.55 -11.70
CA ALA A 18 -3.01 6.42 -10.82
C ALA A 18 -3.91 5.22 -11.17
N GLU A 19 -4.16 4.96 -12.45
CA GLU A 19 -4.98 3.83 -12.88
C GLU A 19 -4.31 2.48 -12.56
N LYS A 20 -3.00 2.39 -12.82
CA LYS A 20 -2.20 1.20 -12.49
C LYS A 20 -2.14 0.96 -10.99
N ILE A 21 -1.94 2.02 -10.19
CA ILE A 21 -1.95 1.95 -8.72
C ILE A 21 -3.31 1.42 -8.26
N ASN A 22 -4.42 1.98 -8.73
CA ASN A 22 -5.75 1.56 -8.33
C ASN A 22 -6.04 0.10 -8.71
N SER A 23 -5.61 -0.33 -9.90
CA SER A 23 -5.74 -1.73 -10.34
C SER A 23 -4.96 -2.68 -9.43
N ILE A 24 -3.70 -2.35 -9.14
CA ILE A 24 -2.88 -3.14 -8.20
C ILE A 24 -3.53 -3.16 -6.81
N LEU A 25 -3.99 -2.03 -6.27
CA LEU A 25 -4.65 -2.01 -4.96
C LEU A 25 -5.92 -2.84 -4.94
N HIS A 26 -6.67 -2.89 -6.05
CA HIS A 26 -7.87 -3.70 -6.18
C HIS A 26 -7.58 -5.21 -6.10
N GLU A 27 -6.46 -5.68 -6.68
CA GLU A 27 -6.01 -7.09 -6.55
C GLU A 27 -5.79 -7.52 -5.08
N TYR A 28 -5.48 -6.57 -4.20
CA TYR A 28 -5.19 -6.81 -2.78
C TYR A 28 -6.32 -6.34 -1.86
N ALA A 29 -7.48 -5.96 -2.40
CA ALA A 29 -8.57 -5.32 -1.66
C ALA A 29 -9.03 -6.12 -0.42
N GLN A 30 -9.01 -7.44 -0.49
CA GLN A 30 -9.38 -8.34 0.62
C GLN A 30 -8.53 -8.15 1.89
N TYR A 31 -7.33 -7.57 1.76
CA TYR A 31 -6.41 -7.32 2.85
C TYR A 31 -6.40 -5.86 3.32
N ILE A 32 -7.10 -4.95 2.63
CA ILE A 32 -7.06 -3.51 2.91
C ILE A 32 -8.13 -3.17 3.94
N LEU A 33 -7.69 -2.73 5.12
CA LEU A 33 -8.57 -2.25 6.18
C LEU A 33 -9.03 -0.81 5.93
N GLY A 34 -8.21 -0.01 5.26
CA GLY A 34 -8.54 1.38 4.95
C GLY A 34 -7.49 2.04 4.08
N ARG A 35 -7.87 3.18 3.47
CA ARG A 35 -6.93 4.02 2.73
C ARG A 35 -7.24 5.50 2.87
N MET A 36 -6.20 6.31 2.84
CA MET A 36 -6.29 7.78 2.81
C MET A 36 -5.49 8.30 1.63
N GLY A 37 -6.08 9.20 0.84
CA GLY A 37 -5.42 9.89 -0.27
C GLY A 37 -5.40 11.39 -0.03
N VAL A 38 -4.24 12.02 -0.20
CA VAL A 38 -4.05 13.46 -0.04
C VAL A 38 -3.35 14.02 -1.28
N PRO A 39 -4.07 14.72 -2.18
CA PRO A 39 -3.45 15.41 -3.30
C PRO A 39 -2.69 16.64 -2.78
N TYR A 40 -1.41 16.74 -3.11
CA TYR A 40 -0.57 17.87 -2.73
C TYR A 40 -0.21 18.71 -3.96
N GLN A 41 -1.20 19.50 -4.42
CA GLN A 41 -1.14 20.30 -5.65
C GLN A 41 0.11 21.19 -5.73
N LYS A 42 0.52 21.81 -4.61
CA LYS A 42 1.70 22.71 -4.57
C LYS A 42 2.99 22.04 -5.02
N ARG A 43 3.12 20.71 -4.82
CA ARG A 43 4.29 19.93 -5.25
C ARG A 43 3.99 19.00 -6.42
N LYS A 44 2.78 19.06 -6.99
CA LYS A 44 2.31 18.17 -8.06
C LYS A 44 2.49 16.68 -7.73
N ILE A 45 2.28 16.32 -6.46
CA ILE A 45 2.31 14.92 -6.00
C ILE A 45 0.99 14.53 -5.36
N SER A 46 0.76 13.23 -5.22
CA SER A 46 -0.29 12.68 -4.36
C SER A 46 0.32 11.70 -3.36
N VAL A 47 -0.14 11.76 -2.11
CA VAL A 47 0.26 10.82 -1.07
C VAL A 47 -0.91 9.89 -0.79
N ILE A 48 -0.66 8.58 -0.79
CA ILE A 48 -1.65 7.56 -0.47
C ILE A 48 -1.10 6.74 0.69
N SER A 49 -1.94 6.50 1.70
CA SER A 49 -1.66 5.61 2.81
C SER A 49 -2.64 4.45 2.75
N ILE A 50 -2.13 3.22 2.78
CA ILE A 50 -2.92 1.99 2.79
C ILE A 50 -2.67 1.27 4.11
N ILE A 51 -3.74 0.98 4.84
CA ILE A 51 -3.71 0.18 6.07
C ILE A 51 -4.16 -1.23 5.70
N MET A 52 -3.38 -2.24 6.06
CA MET A 52 -3.62 -3.62 5.67
C MET A 52 -3.42 -4.58 6.82
N ASP A 53 -4.14 -5.69 6.80
CA ASP A 53 -3.86 -6.88 7.60
C ASP A 53 -3.69 -8.07 6.65
N ALA A 54 -2.45 -8.57 6.56
CA ALA A 54 -2.09 -9.62 5.62
C ALA A 54 -0.83 -10.36 6.05
N PRO A 55 -0.55 -11.54 5.44
CA PRO A 55 0.75 -12.17 5.55
C PRO A 55 1.87 -11.24 5.05
N GLN A 56 3.03 -11.23 5.71
CA GLN A 56 4.16 -10.38 5.33
C GLN A 56 4.61 -10.50 3.86
N PRO A 57 4.59 -11.69 3.22
CA PRO A 57 4.89 -11.81 1.80
C PRO A 57 3.90 -11.05 0.90
N VAL A 58 2.63 -10.97 1.29
CA VAL A 58 1.58 -10.24 0.55
C VAL A 58 1.84 -8.74 0.62
N ILE A 59 2.11 -8.22 1.82
CA ILE A 59 2.44 -6.79 2.04
C ILE A 59 3.69 -6.41 1.24
N SER A 60 4.73 -7.24 1.30
CA SER A 60 6.00 -7.01 0.59
C SER A 60 5.80 -7.06 -0.94
N ALA A 61 5.00 -8.00 -1.44
CA ALA A 61 4.69 -8.11 -2.86
C ALA A 61 3.92 -6.88 -3.37
N LEU A 62 2.95 -6.37 -2.61
CA LEU A 62 2.22 -5.16 -2.97
C LEU A 62 3.14 -3.93 -3.02
N SER A 63 3.93 -3.70 -1.97
CA SER A 63 4.89 -2.58 -1.93
C SER A 63 5.89 -2.67 -3.09
N GLY A 64 6.39 -3.88 -3.39
CA GLY A 64 7.29 -4.12 -4.51
C GLY A 64 6.65 -3.90 -5.88
N LYS A 65 5.38 -4.31 -6.10
CA LYS A 65 4.64 -4.05 -7.34
C LYS A 65 4.44 -2.54 -7.55
N LEU A 66 4.01 -1.82 -6.51
CA LEU A 66 3.77 -0.39 -6.58
C LEU A 66 5.06 0.41 -6.81
N GLY A 67 6.15 0.06 -6.13
CA GLY A 67 7.45 0.72 -6.27
C GLY A 67 8.15 0.49 -7.62
N LYS A 68 7.64 -0.39 -8.49
CA LYS A 68 8.11 -0.57 -9.87
C LYS A 68 7.45 0.38 -10.86
N LEU A 69 6.38 1.06 -10.46
CA LEU A 69 5.71 2.03 -11.31
C LEU A 69 6.55 3.31 -11.40
N GLU A 70 6.67 3.86 -12.60
CA GLU A 70 7.37 5.12 -12.83
C GLU A 70 6.72 6.26 -12.04
N GLY A 71 7.56 7.05 -11.37
CA GLY A 71 7.09 8.16 -10.52
C GLY A 71 6.32 7.71 -9.28
N VAL A 72 6.54 6.48 -8.79
CA VAL A 72 5.92 5.97 -7.56
C VAL A 72 6.98 5.50 -6.58
N SER A 73 6.96 6.05 -5.37
CA SER A 73 7.78 5.60 -4.24
C SER A 73 6.90 4.96 -3.18
N THR A 74 7.34 3.86 -2.58
CA THR A 74 6.59 3.20 -1.49
C THR A 74 7.45 2.82 -0.31
N LYS A 75 6.84 2.77 0.87
CA LYS A 75 7.47 2.23 2.08
C LYS A 75 6.42 1.60 3.00
N ALA A 76 6.69 0.39 3.46
CA ALA A 76 5.85 -0.31 4.42
C ALA A 76 6.39 -0.12 5.85
N LEU A 77 5.48 0.14 6.79
CA LEU A 77 5.70 0.15 8.23
C LEU A 77 4.85 -0.96 8.84
N TYR A 78 5.44 -1.80 9.69
CA TYR A 78 4.79 -2.98 10.25
C TYR A 78 4.49 -2.78 11.74
N SER A 79 3.28 -3.12 12.19
CA SER A 79 2.86 -3.08 13.59
C SER A 79 3.55 -4.19 14.38
N ASN A 80 4.07 -3.96 15.59
CA ASN A 80 4.66 -5.05 16.39
C ASN A 80 3.64 -6.07 16.93
N VAL A 81 2.35 -5.83 16.70
CA VAL A 81 1.28 -6.78 17.03
C VAL A 81 1.17 -7.82 15.91
N MET A 82 1.33 -9.09 16.26
CA MET A 82 1.12 -10.23 15.38
C MET A 82 -0.10 -11.00 15.88
N GLU A 83 -1.01 -11.33 14.96
CA GLU A 83 -2.16 -12.16 15.28
C GLU A 83 -1.94 -13.55 14.67
N LYS A 84 -1.97 -14.59 15.52
CA LYS A 84 -2.08 -15.96 15.03
C LYS A 84 -3.53 -16.19 14.71
N THR A 85 -3.84 -16.39 13.43
CA THR A 85 -5.12 -16.98 13.06
C THR A 85 -5.08 -18.43 13.55
N ASP A 86 -5.61 -18.69 14.74
CA ASP A 86 -5.89 -20.04 15.21
C ASP A 86 -6.95 -20.63 14.27
N GLY A 87 -6.59 -21.74 13.63
CA GLY A 87 -7.47 -22.53 12.79
C GLY A 87 -8.24 -23.55 13.61
#